data_AF-A0A820PL42-F1
#
_entry.id   AF-A0A820PL42-F1
#
_cell.length_a   1.000
_cell.length_b   1.000
_cell.length_c   1.000
_cell.angle_alpha   90.00
_cell.angle_beta   90.00
_cell.angle_gamma   90.00
#
_symmetry.space_group_name_H-M   'P 1'
#
loop_
_entity.id
_entity.type
_entity.pdbx_description
1 polymer ?
#
loop_
_entity_poly.entity_id
_entity_poly.type
_entity_poly.pdbx_seq_one_letter_code
_entity_poly.pdbx_strand_id
1 'polypeptide(L)'
;MALCSDNDNSLKPIYDYMKKEYDDYDGGDNGSSVFSFGILLFKMGAYDKAEKYYNHLLTELPPDDEDLGPCYHNMGMIANHKGNYDLSLKWFKKALELYNQTRKSDDPAIATTCNSIGEVYFRKGNRNDGLASFK
;
A
#
# COMPACT_ATOMS: atom_id res chain seq x y z
N MET A 1 14.88 16.80 23.84
CA MET A 1 13.46 16.83 23.44
C MET A 1 13.34 17.84 22.31
N ALA A 2 13.37 17.38 21.06
CA ALA A 2 13.14 18.21 19.88
C ALA A 2 11.99 17.54 19.11
N LEU A 3 10.96 18.35 18.88
CA LEU A 3 9.65 17.98 18.38
C LEU A 3 9.70 17.70 16.87
N CYS A 4 8.84 16.78 16.46
CA CYS A 4 8.43 16.48 15.10
C CYS A 4 8.34 17.72 14.19
N SER A 5 9.12 17.78 13.12
CA SER A 5 8.75 18.51 11.89
C SER A 5 9.64 18.15 10.71
N ASP A 6 9.90 16.86 10.45
CA ASP A 6 10.28 16.44 9.11
C ASP A 6 9.01 16.40 8.25
N ASN A 7 8.52 17.61 7.97
CA ASN A 7 7.49 17.84 6.96
C ASN A 7 8.16 17.43 5.64
N ASP A 8 7.86 16.21 5.21
CA ASP A 8 8.56 15.43 4.20
C ASP A 8 8.31 15.99 2.78
N ASN A 9 8.79 17.21 2.55
CA ASN A 9 8.84 17.87 1.25
C ASN A 9 9.86 17.21 0.29
N SER A 10 10.43 16.05 0.63
CA SER A 10 11.35 15.34 -0.26
C SER A 10 10.63 14.48 -1.30
N LEU A 11 9.42 13.99 -0.95
CA LEU A 11 8.61 13.17 -1.84
C LEU A 11 7.65 13.99 -2.68
N LYS A 12 7.25 15.19 -2.22
CA LYS A 12 6.35 16.07 -2.97
C LYS A 12 6.90 16.48 -4.35
N PRO A 13 8.19 16.85 -4.51
CA PRO A 13 8.76 17.15 -5.83
C PRO A 13 8.82 15.92 -6.71
N ILE A 14 9.04 14.72 -6.15
CA ILE A 14 9.07 13.47 -6.90
C ILE A 14 7.65 13.10 -7.34
N TYR A 15 6.67 13.26 -6.47
CA TYR A 15 5.26 13.09 -6.79
C TYR A 15 4.79 14.09 -7.85
N ASP A 16 5.09 15.38 -7.67
CA ASP A 16 4.72 16.45 -8.60
C ASP A 16 5.46 16.28 -9.95
N TYR A 17 6.72 15.84 -9.96
CA TYR A 17 7.49 15.51 -11.16
C TYR A 17 6.90 14.31 -11.89
N MET A 18 6.63 13.21 -11.17
CA MET A 18 6.00 12.02 -11.76
C MET A 18 4.60 12.35 -12.26
N LYS A 19 3.80 13.14 -11.53
CA LYS A 19 2.47 13.60 -11.96
C LYS A 19 2.53 14.54 -13.18
N LYS A 20 3.54 15.41 -13.25
CA LYS A 20 3.72 16.36 -14.35
C LYS A 20 4.22 15.69 -15.63
N GLU A 21 5.12 14.71 -15.54
CA GLU A 21 5.53 13.90 -16.71
C GLU A 21 4.37 13.05 -17.27
N TYR A 22 3.25 13.00 -16.52
CA TYR A 22 2.07 12.18 -16.77
C TYR A 22 0.88 12.91 -17.41
N ASP A 23 0.69 14.22 -17.15
CA ASP A 23 -0.38 15.01 -17.83
C ASP A 23 -0.13 15.15 -19.35
N ASP A 24 1.09 14.89 -19.81
CA ASP A 24 1.48 14.97 -21.24
C ASP A 24 1.36 13.63 -22.00
N TYR A 25 0.94 12.52 -21.36
CA TYR A 25 0.90 11.18 -21.99
C TYR A 25 -0.53 10.65 -22.15
N ASP A 26 -1.14 10.90 -23.31
CA ASP A 26 -2.52 10.58 -23.71
C ASP A 26 -2.78 9.07 -24.00
N GLY A 27 -2.25 8.16 -23.17
CA GLY A 27 -2.07 6.75 -23.55
C GLY A 27 -2.39 5.70 -22.49
N GLY A 28 -3.67 5.55 -22.12
CA GLY A 28 -4.35 4.25 -22.04
C GLY A 28 -3.97 3.19 -20.99
N ASP A 29 -3.03 3.40 -20.07
CA ASP A 29 -2.77 2.44 -18.97
C ASP A 29 -2.23 3.16 -17.72
N ASN A 30 -3.10 3.99 -17.15
CA ASN A 30 -2.73 5.10 -16.25
C ASN A 30 -2.28 4.66 -14.83
N GLY A 31 -2.52 3.41 -14.41
CA GLY A 31 -2.22 2.93 -13.06
C GLY A 31 -0.80 2.39 -12.85
N SER A 32 0.00 2.19 -13.91
CA SER A 32 1.22 1.36 -13.79
C SER A 32 2.45 2.06 -13.18
N SER A 33 2.80 3.29 -13.55
CA SER A 33 4.12 3.87 -13.17
C SER A 33 4.15 4.65 -11.85
N VAL A 34 3.08 5.34 -11.44
CA VAL A 34 2.93 5.94 -10.09
C VAL A 34 2.93 4.84 -9.03
N PHE A 35 2.23 3.74 -9.30
CA PHE A 35 2.27 2.51 -8.50
C PHE A 35 3.66 1.85 -8.50
N SER A 36 4.32 1.78 -9.66
CA SER A 36 5.66 1.19 -9.78
C SER A 36 6.70 1.88 -8.90
N PHE A 37 6.60 3.20 -8.68
CA PHE A 37 7.50 3.91 -7.77
C PHE A 37 7.31 3.50 -6.31
N GLY A 38 6.06 3.38 -5.85
CA GLY A 38 5.76 2.87 -4.52
C GLY A 38 6.27 1.44 -4.31
N ILE A 39 6.14 0.58 -5.33
CA ILE A 39 6.72 -0.77 -5.33
C ILE A 39 8.25 -0.73 -5.30
N LEU A 40 8.87 0.18 -6.05
CA LEU A 40 10.33 0.33 -6.06
C LEU A 40 10.83 0.70 -4.67
N LEU A 41 10.21 1.68 -4.00
CA LEU A 41 10.54 2.06 -2.63
C LEU A 41 10.39 0.88 -1.66
N PHE A 42 9.33 0.08 -1.82
CA PHE A 42 9.12 -1.13 -1.04
C PHE A 42 10.23 -2.17 -1.27
N LYS A 43 10.61 -2.43 -2.53
CA LYS A 43 11.70 -3.35 -2.90
C LYS A 43 13.07 -2.89 -2.39
N MET A 44 13.28 -1.58 -2.30
CA MET A 44 14.49 -0.99 -1.71
C MET A 44 14.50 -1.05 -0.17
N GLY A 45 13.45 -1.56 0.46
CA GLY A 45 13.31 -1.60 1.93
C GLY A 45 13.00 -0.24 2.54
N ALA A 46 12.72 0.79 1.73
CA ALA A 46 12.37 2.14 2.18
C ALA A 46 10.89 2.24 2.56
N TYR A 47 10.47 1.39 3.50
CA TYR A 47 9.06 1.22 3.89
C TYR A 47 8.41 2.51 4.41
N ASP A 48 9.15 3.35 5.12
CA ASP A 48 8.64 4.64 5.62
C ASP A 48 8.36 5.63 4.49
N LYS A 49 9.21 5.65 3.46
CA LYS A 49 8.99 6.49 2.28
C LYS A 49 7.83 5.98 1.44
N ALA A 50 7.75 4.66 1.26
CA ALA A 50 6.65 4.02 0.55
C ALA A 50 5.30 4.30 1.26
N GLU A 51 5.26 4.22 2.59
CA GLU A 51 4.04 4.52 3.36
C GLU A 51 3.61 5.99 3.22
N LYS A 52 4.55 6.94 3.29
CA LYS A 52 4.23 8.35 3.07
C LYS A 52 3.74 8.62 1.65
N TYR A 53 4.35 7.96 0.66
CA TYR A 53 3.95 8.06 -0.73
C TYR A 53 2.52 7.55 -0.97
N TYR A 54 2.20 6.34 -0.49
CA TYR A 54 0.85 5.80 -0.61
C TYR A 54 -0.17 6.61 0.19
N ASN A 55 0.17 7.11 1.39
CA ASN A 55 -0.74 7.99 2.12
C ASN A 55 -1.03 9.29 1.37
N HIS A 56 -0.03 9.86 0.69
CA HIS A 56 -0.26 11.04 -0.15
C HIS A 56 -1.18 10.73 -1.33
N LEU A 57 -0.99 9.59 -2.01
CA LEU A 57 -1.89 9.14 -3.07
C LEU A 57 -3.33 8.96 -2.56
N LEU A 58 -3.51 8.35 -1.40
CA LEU A 58 -4.84 8.19 -0.78
C LEU A 58 -5.53 9.52 -0.45
N THR A 59 -4.79 10.61 -0.27
CA THR A 59 -5.36 11.95 -0.04
C THR A 59 -5.64 12.74 -1.30
N GLU A 60 -4.90 12.47 -2.39
CA GLU A 60 -5.02 13.20 -3.66
C GLU A 60 -5.97 12.51 -4.64
N LEU A 61 -6.10 11.19 -4.57
CA LEU A 61 -6.97 10.42 -5.46
C LEU A 61 -8.44 10.54 -5.05
N PRO A 62 -9.36 10.67 -6.01
CA PRO A 62 -10.79 10.72 -5.73
C PRO A 62 -11.28 9.37 -5.15
N PRO A 63 -12.39 9.36 -4.37
CA PRO A 63 -12.87 8.15 -3.69
C PRO A 63 -13.22 6.96 -4.60
N ASP A 64 -13.51 7.22 -5.86
CA ASP A 64 -13.88 6.22 -6.87
C ASP A 64 -12.72 5.85 -7.80
N ASP A 65 -11.50 6.29 -7.48
CA ASP A 65 -10.33 6.02 -8.30
C ASP A 65 -9.93 4.53 -8.24
N GLU A 66 -9.70 3.93 -9.41
CA GLU A 66 -9.32 2.53 -9.55
C GLU A 66 -7.94 2.22 -8.93
N ASP A 67 -7.09 3.25 -8.74
CA ASP A 67 -5.76 3.14 -8.15
C ASP A 67 -5.77 3.13 -6.61
N LEU A 68 -6.91 3.41 -5.96
CA LEU A 68 -7.03 3.32 -4.50
C LEU A 68 -6.86 1.88 -3.99
N GLY A 69 -7.39 0.90 -4.73
CA GLY A 69 -7.32 -0.52 -4.34
C GLY A 69 -5.87 -1.02 -4.24
N PRO A 70 -5.05 -0.80 -5.29
CA PRO A 70 -3.63 -1.13 -5.26
C PRO A 70 -2.84 -0.35 -4.19
N CYS A 71 -3.20 0.91 -3.90
CA CYS A 71 -2.61 1.68 -2.81
C CYS A 71 -2.87 1.03 -1.44
N TYR A 72 -4.13 0.68 -1.14
CA TYR A 72 -4.49 -0.01 0.10
C TYR A 72 -3.80 -1.37 0.23
N HIS A 73 -3.69 -2.13 -0.86
CA HIS A 73 -3.00 -3.41 -0.87
C HIS A 73 -1.52 -3.25 -0.47
N ASN A 74 -0.79 -2.32 -1.08
CA ASN A 74 0.62 -2.11 -0.74
C ASN A 74 0.84 -1.58 0.67
N MET A 75 -0.07 -0.74 1.18
CA MET A 75 -0.03 -0.34 2.59
C MET A 75 -0.20 -1.53 3.54
N GLY A 76 -1.06 -2.48 3.17
CA GLY A 76 -1.17 -3.77 3.84
C GLY A 76 0.16 -4.54 3.85
N MET A 77 0.85 -4.60 2.71
CA MET A 77 2.16 -5.24 2.62
C MET A 77 3.22 -4.54 3.47
N ILE A 78 3.30 -3.21 3.41
CA ILE A 78 4.23 -2.40 4.22
C ILE A 78 4.00 -2.67 5.71
N ALA A 79 2.75 -2.64 6.17
CA ALA A 79 2.41 -2.92 7.56
C ALA A 79 2.76 -4.37 7.97
N ASN A 80 2.59 -5.35 7.07
CA ASN A 80 2.99 -6.74 7.31
C ASN A 80 4.52 -6.85 7.50
N HIS A 81 5.29 -6.17 6.65
CA HIS A 81 6.75 -6.14 6.74
C HIS A 81 7.25 -5.44 8.00
N LYS A 82 6.53 -4.42 8.49
CA LYS A 82 6.79 -3.77 9.78
C LYS A 82 6.37 -4.63 10.99
N GLY A 83 5.78 -5.81 10.77
CA GLY A 83 5.28 -6.70 11.82
C GLY A 83 3.98 -6.24 12.47
N ASN A 84 3.32 -5.21 11.92
CA ASN A 84 2.04 -4.71 12.41
C ASN A 84 0.89 -5.43 11.69
N TYR A 85 0.68 -6.69 12.07
CA TYR A 85 -0.28 -7.58 11.42
C TYR A 85 -1.74 -7.09 11.50
N ASP A 86 -2.13 -6.44 12.61
CA ASP A 86 -3.48 -5.89 12.76
C ASP A 86 -3.73 -4.72 11.80
N LEU A 87 -2.74 -3.84 11.64
CA LEU A 87 -2.82 -2.75 10.68
C LEU A 87 -2.80 -3.26 9.24
N SER A 88 -1.98 -4.27 8.96
CA SER A 88 -1.91 -4.94 7.66
C SER A 88 -3.28 -5.51 7.23
N LEU A 89 -3.94 -6.25 8.13
CA LEU A 89 -5.27 -6.79 7.88
C LEU A 89 -6.32 -5.69 7.63
N LYS A 90 -6.25 -4.56 8.34
CA LYS A 90 -7.16 -3.43 8.11
C LYS A 90 -7.02 -2.88 6.70
N TRP A 91 -5.79 -2.69 6.22
CA TRP A 91 -5.52 -2.17 4.88
C TRP A 91 -5.93 -3.16 3.78
N PHE A 92 -5.58 -4.44 3.93
CA PHE A 92 -6.00 -5.45 2.96
C PHE A 92 -7.51 -5.62 2.89
N LYS A 93 -8.23 -5.49 4.01
CA LYS A 93 -9.71 -5.51 3.99
C LYS A 93 -10.31 -4.32 3.24
N LYS A 94 -9.74 -3.12 3.40
CA LYS A 94 -10.17 -1.95 2.61
C LYS A 94 -9.92 -2.14 1.11
N ALA A 95 -8.75 -2.68 0.75
CA ALA A 95 -8.45 -3.01 -0.65
C ALA A 95 -9.48 -4.01 -1.21
N LEU A 96 -9.78 -5.06 -0.45
CA LEU A 96 -10.74 -6.10 -0.84
C LEU A 96 -12.17 -5.55 -0.97
N GLU A 97 -12.60 -4.68 -0.06
CA GLU A 97 -13.91 -4.02 -0.13
C GLU A 97 -14.03 -3.19 -1.41
N LEU A 98 -13.02 -2.38 -1.73
CA LEU A 98 -13.01 -1.58 -2.95
C LEU A 98 -12.99 -2.46 -4.21
N TYR A 99 -12.16 -3.50 -4.24
CA TYR A 99 -12.11 -4.42 -5.39
C TYR A 99 -13.43 -5.17 -5.59
N ASN A 100 -14.13 -5.55 -4.52
CA ASN A 100 -15.45 -6.17 -4.64
C ASN A 100 -16.54 -5.20 -5.15
N GLN A 101 -16.36 -3.89 -4.94
CA GLN A 101 -17.29 -2.86 -5.43
C GLN A 101 -17.00 -2.47 -6.88
N THR A 102 -15.72 -2.39 -7.26
CA THR A 102 -15.28 -1.83 -8.54
C THR A 102 -14.95 -2.89 -9.59
N ARG A 103 -14.62 -4.12 -9.18
CA ARG A 103 -14.15 -5.19 -10.08
C ARG A 103 -15.05 -6.41 -10.06
N LYS A 104 -14.86 -7.28 -11.06
CA LYS A 104 -15.56 -8.58 -11.12
C LYS A 104 -14.99 -9.52 -10.07
N SER A 105 -15.82 -10.42 -9.54
CA SER A 105 -15.42 -11.36 -8.48
C SER A 105 -14.24 -12.28 -8.85
N ASP A 106 -13.99 -12.51 -10.14
CA ASP A 106 -12.85 -13.31 -10.65
C ASP A 106 -11.58 -12.48 -10.88
N ASP A 107 -11.52 -11.23 -10.40
CA ASP A 107 -10.36 -10.38 -10.59
C ASP A 107 -9.12 -10.94 -9.83
N PRO A 108 -7.97 -11.10 -10.51
CA PRO A 108 -6.74 -11.58 -9.87
C PRO A 108 -6.29 -10.74 -8.66
N ALA A 109 -6.63 -9.46 -8.58
CA ALA A 109 -6.30 -8.60 -7.45
C ALA A 109 -7.07 -8.99 -6.18
N ILE A 110 -8.31 -9.48 -6.30
CA ILE A 110 -9.10 -10.03 -5.18
C ILE A 110 -8.40 -11.28 -4.64
N ALA A 111 -8.06 -12.23 -5.51
CA ALA A 111 -7.35 -13.45 -5.12
C ALA A 111 -6.01 -13.15 -4.44
N THR A 112 -5.23 -12.22 -4.99
CA THR A 112 -3.93 -11.79 -4.44
C THR A 112 -4.08 -11.16 -3.06
N THR A 113 -5.12 -10.33 -2.87
CA THR A 113 -5.40 -9.69 -1.58
C THR A 113 -5.85 -10.72 -0.54
N CYS A 114 -6.70 -11.68 -0.90
CA CYS A 114 -7.10 -12.78 -0.04
C CYS A 114 -5.90 -13.64 0.38
N ASN A 115 -5.00 -13.96 -0.55
CA ASN A 115 -3.78 -14.70 -0.23
C ASN A 115 -2.89 -13.93 0.77
N SER A 116 -2.73 -12.62 0.55
CA SER A 116 -1.96 -11.75 1.45
C SER A 116 -2.57 -11.70 2.87
N ILE A 117 -3.90 -11.66 2.98
CA ILE A 117 -4.61 -11.76 4.26
C ILE A 117 -4.31 -13.11 4.95
N GLY A 118 -4.36 -14.22 4.20
CA GLY A 118 -4.02 -15.54 4.70
C GLY A 118 -2.58 -15.62 5.24
N GLU A 119 -1.63 -15.05 4.49
CA GLU A 119 -0.23 -14.96 4.91
C GLU A 119 -0.07 -14.17 6.22
N VAL A 120 -0.76 -13.04 6.36
CA VAL A 120 -0.72 -12.23 7.59
C VAL A 120 -1.26 -13.01 8.78
N TYR A 121 -2.37 -13.74 8.61
CA TYR A 121 -2.90 -14.60 9.67
C TYR A 121 -1.93 -15.70 10.07
N PHE A 122 -1.28 -16.35 9.10
CA PHE A 122 -0.25 -17.36 9.35
C PHE A 122 0.94 -16.78 10.14
N ARG A 123 1.46 -15.63 9.71
CA ARG A 123 2.56 -14.92 10.41
C ARG A 123 2.17 -14.48 11.83
N LYS A 124 0.93 -14.01 12.02
CA LYS A 124 0.40 -13.61 13.33
C LYS A 124 0.26 -14.82 14.27
N GLY A 125 -0.21 -15.96 13.77
CA GLY A 125 -0.31 -17.22 14.52
C GLY A 125 1.06 -17.71 15.00
N ASN A 126 2.03 -17.82 14.09
CA ASN A 126 3.40 -18.24 14.43
C ASN A 126 4.07 -17.32 15.46
N ARG A 127 3.81 -16.01 15.41
CA ARG A 127 4.32 -15.08 16.43
C ARG A 127 3.72 -15.35 17.81
N ASN A 128 2.43 -15.69 17.87
CA ASN A 128 1.77 -16.02 19.13
C ASN A 128 2.30 -17.33 19.70
N ASP A 129 2.50 -18.35 18.85
CA ASP A 129 3.05 -19.64 19.25
C ASP A 129 4.52 -19.51 19.72
N GLY A 130 5.31 -18.71 19.01
CA GLY A 130 6.68 -18.37 19.40
C GLY A 130 6.71 -17.68 20.77
N LEU A 131 5.90 -16.65 20.99
CA LEU A 131 5.80 -15.97 22.29
C LEU A 131 5.31 -16.90 23.42
N ALA A 132 4.42 -17.85 23.13
CA ALA A 132 3.98 -18.85 24.10
C ALA A 132 5.10 -19.83 24.49
N SER A 133 6.01 -20.13 23.56
CA SER A 133 7.12 -21.08 23.76
C SER A 133 8.32 -20.47 24.53
N PHE A 134 8.32 -19.15 24.75
CA PHE A 134 9.34 -18.43 25.54
C PHE A 134 8.95 -18.23 27.02
N LYS A 135 7.84 -18.80 27.48
CA LYS A 135 7.42 -18.81 28.90
C LYS A 135 7.75 -20.14 29.56
#